data_AF-A0A929PIK0-F1
#
_entry.id   AF-A0A929PIK0-F1
#
_cell.length_a   1.000
_cell.length_b   1.000
_cell.length_c   1.000
_cell.angle_alpha   90.00
_cell.angle_beta   90.00
_cell.angle_gamma   90.00
#
_symmetry.space_group_name_H-M   'P 1'
#
loop_
_entity.id
_entity.type
_entity.pdbx_description
1 polymer ?
#
loop_
_entity_poly.entity_id
_entity_poly.type
_entity_poly.pdbx_seq_one_letter_code
_entity_poly.pdbx_strand_id
1 'polypeptide(L)'
;QYMRDAPDIVLLPSKGYEIYGGIDRDVIQSKRVSWTTGNHPKGIILAFGSEIKEGEKINGARIIDIAPTILHIFGVPIPKDMDGRVLKEIFEEDSELAKKDTVYQEVGEKEKTKEKIKELKRIGRI
;
A
#
# COMPACT_ATOMS: atom_id res chain seq x y z
N GLN A 1 3.29 16.27 -6.36
CA GLN A 1 3.30 16.28 -7.84
C GLN A 1 2.01 15.73 -8.46
N TYR A 2 1.36 14.73 -7.87
CA TYR A 2 0.14 14.09 -8.42
C TYR A 2 -1.17 14.88 -8.30
N MET A 3 -1.19 16.02 -7.59
CA MET A 3 -2.43 16.80 -7.43
C MET A 3 -3.02 17.32 -8.73
N ARG A 4 -2.19 17.55 -9.76
CA ARG A 4 -2.68 18.00 -11.08
C ARG A 4 -3.50 16.94 -11.80
N ASP A 5 -3.24 15.67 -11.52
CA ASP A 5 -3.92 14.53 -12.14
C ASP A 5 -5.03 13.97 -11.24
N ALA A 6 -5.22 14.56 -10.06
CA ALA A 6 -6.30 14.19 -9.16
C ALA A 6 -7.65 14.66 -9.73
N PRO A 7 -8.75 13.92 -9.49
CA PRO A 7 -10.07 14.36 -9.93
C PRO A 7 -10.51 15.63 -9.20
N ASP A 8 -11.19 16.54 -9.91
CA ASP A 8 -11.76 17.76 -9.31
C ASP A 8 -12.88 17.44 -8.30
N ILE A 9 -13.59 16.33 -8.51
CA ILE A 9 -14.70 15.88 -7.68
C ILE A 9 -14.51 14.39 -7.37
N VAL A 10 -14.49 14.06 -6.08
CA VAL A 10 -14.52 12.68 -5.58
C VAL A 10 -15.87 12.44 -4.94
N LEU A 11 -16.56 11.41 -5.41
CA LEU A 11 -17.83 10.97 -4.83
C LEU A 11 -17.57 9.86 -3.80
N LEU A 12 -18.03 10.05 -2.58
CA LEU A 12 -17.91 9.07 -1.49
C LEU A 12 -19.27 8.41 -1.25
N PRO A 13 -19.42 7.10 -1.53
CA PRO A 13 -20.69 6.44 -1.30
C PRO A 13 -20.94 6.21 0.18
N SER A 14 -22.21 6.33 0.58
CA SER A 14 -22.68 5.87 1.89
C SER A 14 -22.53 4.35 2.01
N LYS A 15 -22.44 3.85 3.25
CA LYS A 15 -22.34 2.40 3.53
C LYS A 15 -23.46 1.62 2.83
N GLY A 16 -23.09 0.61 2.05
CA GLY A 16 -24.02 -0.26 1.32
C GLY A 16 -24.34 0.23 -0.10
N TYR A 17 -23.85 1.40 -0.49
CA TYR A 17 -23.93 1.92 -1.85
C TYR A 17 -22.56 1.82 -2.53
N GLU A 18 -22.58 1.67 -3.85
CA GLU A 18 -21.40 1.76 -4.70
C GLU A 18 -21.71 2.74 -5.83
N ILE A 19 -20.69 3.42 -6.33
CA ILE A 19 -20.80 4.32 -7.47
C ILE A 19 -20.20 3.60 -8.67
N TYR A 20 -21.01 3.41 -9.70
CA TYR A 20 -20.58 2.77 -10.94
C TYR A 20 -20.44 3.84 -12.02
N GLY A 21 -19.33 3.80 -12.77
CA GLY A 21 -19.13 4.68 -13.92
C GLY A 21 -19.92 4.14 -15.12
N GLY A 22 -20.99 4.83 -15.51
CA GLY A 22 -21.79 4.46 -16.68
C GLY A 22 -23.05 5.32 -16.82
N ILE A 23 -23.61 5.36 -18.02
CA ILE A 23 -24.95 5.91 -18.26
C ILE A 23 -25.92 4.75 -18.14
N ASP A 24 -26.79 4.81 -17.14
CA ASP A 24 -27.86 3.85 -16.96
C ASP A 24 -29.23 4.53 -17.16
N ARG A 25 -30.26 3.73 -17.46
CA ARG A 25 -31.63 4.23 -17.63
C ARG A 25 -32.26 4.63 -16.29
N ASP A 26 -31.83 3.98 -15.21
CA ASP A 26 -32.36 4.19 -13.88
C ASP A 26 -31.32 4.84 -12.96
N VAL A 27 -31.76 5.76 -12.10
CA VAL A 27 -30.90 6.51 -11.17
C VAL A 27 -30.39 5.62 -10.01
N ILE A 28 -31.14 4.58 -9.66
CA ILE A 28 -30.79 3.63 -8.59
C ILE A 28 -31.15 2.22 -9.08
N GLN A 29 -30.16 1.34 -9.16
CA GLN A 29 -30.39 -0.08 -9.37
C GLN A 29 -30.26 -0.85 -8.06
N SER A 30 -31.28 -1.64 -7.73
CA SER A 30 -31.30 -2.48 -6.53
C SER A 30 -30.75 -3.90 -6.77
N LYS A 31 -30.61 -4.29 -8.04
CA LYS A 31 -30.10 -5.61 -8.42
C LYS A 31 -28.57 -5.55 -8.48
N ARG A 32 -27.88 -6.37 -7.69
CA ARG A 32 -26.41 -6.52 -7.80
C ARG A 32 -26.07 -7.11 -9.16
N VAL A 33 -25.61 -6.27 -10.08
CA VAL A 33 -25.30 -6.68 -11.47
C VAL A 33 -23.87 -7.20 -11.63
N SER A 34 -23.02 -7.10 -10.61
CA SER A 34 -21.59 -7.32 -10.76
C SER A 34 -20.95 -8.00 -9.55
N TRP A 35 -19.97 -8.87 -9.83
CA TRP A 35 -18.97 -9.34 -8.88
C TRP A 35 -17.99 -8.18 -8.59
N THR A 36 -18.41 -7.18 -7.82
CA THR A 36 -17.52 -6.08 -7.42
C THR A 36 -16.56 -6.56 -6.33
N THR A 37 -15.43 -7.12 -6.74
CA THR A 37 -14.27 -7.33 -5.85
C THR A 37 -13.41 -6.06 -5.90
N GLY A 38 -12.86 -5.64 -4.77
CA GLY A 38 -11.89 -4.52 -4.70
C GLY A 38 -12.36 -3.20 -4.07
N ASN A 39 -13.64 -3.03 -3.75
CA ASN A 39 -14.16 -1.80 -3.13
C ASN A 39 -14.36 -1.91 -1.60
N HIS A 40 -13.94 -3.01 -0.99
CA HIS A 40 -14.09 -3.17 0.45
C HIS A 40 -13.03 -2.33 1.18
N PRO A 41 -13.42 -1.38 2.06
CA PRO A 41 -12.48 -0.51 2.75
C PRO A 41 -11.65 -1.24 3.81
N LYS A 42 -11.96 -2.51 4.10
CA LYS A 42 -11.30 -3.33 5.10
C LYS A 42 -10.71 -4.57 4.42
N GLY A 43 -9.40 -4.74 4.57
CA GLY A 43 -8.68 -5.94 4.18
C GLY A 43 -8.47 -6.88 5.36
N ILE A 44 -7.80 -8.00 5.08
CA ILE A 44 -7.31 -8.97 6.08
C ILE A 44 -5.79 -8.99 5.97
N ILE A 45 -5.11 -9.00 7.11
CA ILE A 45 -3.66 -9.23 7.22
C ILE A 45 -3.42 -10.46 8.09
N LEU A 46 -2.53 -11.33 7.64
CA LEU A 46 -2.01 -12.48 8.38
C LEU A 46 -0.49 -12.43 8.25
N ALA A 47 0.21 -12.52 9.38
CA ALA A 47 1.65 -12.63 9.44
C ALA A 47 2.00 -13.91 10.19
N PHE A 48 3.00 -14.64 9.70
CA PHE A 48 3.44 -15.90 10.29
C PHE A 48 4.93 -16.10 10.01
N GLY A 49 5.67 -16.52 11.03
CA GLY A 49 7.11 -16.77 10.95
C GLY A 49 7.72 -16.95 12.34
N SER A 50 8.97 -17.39 12.40
CA SER A 50 9.69 -17.67 13.65
C SER A 50 9.92 -16.45 14.55
N GLU A 51 9.85 -15.24 13.98
CA GLU A 51 10.03 -13.96 14.68
C GLU A 51 8.72 -13.15 14.77
N ILE A 52 7.58 -13.76 14.42
CA ILE A 52 6.26 -13.12 14.44
C ILE A 52 5.47 -13.64 15.64
N LYS A 53 4.80 -12.74 16.36
CA LYS A 53 3.96 -13.09 17.51
C LYS A 53 2.84 -14.05 17.14
N GLU A 54 2.70 -15.13 17.91
CA GLU A 54 1.62 -16.10 17.71
C GLU A 54 0.32 -15.66 18.39
N GLY A 55 -0.83 -15.85 17.73
CA GLY A 55 -2.16 -15.60 18.30
C GLY A 55 -2.52 -14.13 18.53
N GLU A 56 -1.65 -13.21 18.11
CA GLU A 56 -1.82 -11.78 18.37
C GLU A 56 -2.73 -11.07 17.37
N LYS A 57 -3.53 -10.12 17.88
CA LYS A 57 -4.44 -9.32 17.06
C LYS A 57 -3.83 -7.97 16.72
N ILE A 58 -3.55 -7.78 15.44
CA ILE A 58 -3.06 -6.51 14.92
C ILE A 58 -4.23 -5.53 14.77
N ASN A 59 -4.11 -4.35 15.37
CA ASN A 59 -5.11 -3.28 15.29
C ASN A 59 -4.54 -2.07 14.53
N GLY A 60 -5.33 -1.48 13.64
CA GLY A 60 -4.96 -0.23 12.95
C GLY A 60 -3.92 -0.37 11.84
N ALA A 61 -3.56 -1.59 11.42
CA ALA A 61 -2.71 -1.79 10.26
C ALA A 61 -3.38 -1.26 8.99
N ARG A 62 -2.62 -0.51 8.19
CA ARG A 62 -3.05 0.02 6.89
C ARG A 62 -2.32 -0.73 5.78
N ILE A 63 -2.94 -0.82 4.60
CA ILE A 63 -2.33 -1.45 3.43
C ILE A 63 -0.97 -0.85 3.06
N ILE A 64 -0.79 0.46 3.30
CA ILE A 64 0.46 1.17 3.04
C ILE A 64 1.58 0.81 4.03
N ASP A 65 1.27 0.21 5.17
CA ASP A 65 2.26 -0.23 6.17
C ASP A 65 2.93 -1.57 5.76
N ILE A 66 2.36 -2.29 4.79
CA ILE A 66 2.86 -3.60 4.36
C ILE A 66 4.23 -3.50 3.70
N ALA A 67 4.39 -2.59 2.75
CA ALA A 67 5.65 -2.40 2.03
C ALA A 67 6.83 -2.05 2.95
N PRO A 68 6.77 -1.00 3.82
CA PRO A 68 7.87 -0.70 4.74
C PRO A 68 8.14 -1.84 5.73
N THR A 69 7.11 -2.58 6.16
CA THR A 69 7.29 -3.77 7.03
C THR A 69 8.08 -4.87 6.33
N ILE A 70 7.75 -5.18 5.06
CA ILE A 70 8.50 -6.17 4.27
C ILE A 70 9.95 -5.72 4.10
N LEU A 71 10.21 -4.47 3.72
CA LEU A 71 11.57 -3.95 3.56
C LEU A 71 12.39 -4.09 4.85
N HIS A 72 11.79 -3.78 6.00
CA HIS A 72 12.40 -3.96 7.31
C HIS A 72 12.80 -5.42 7.58
N ILE A 73 11.90 -6.36 7.29
CA ILE A 73 12.15 -7.81 7.41
C ILE A 73 13.37 -8.24 6.58
N PHE A 74 13.46 -7.76 5.35
CA PHE A 74 14.58 -8.07 4.46
C PHE A 74 15.84 -7.24 4.72
N GLY A 75 15.81 -6.30 5.68
CA GLY A 75 16.94 -5.41 5.95
C GLY A 75 17.26 -4.43 4.83
N VAL A 76 16.27 -4.12 4.00
CA VAL A 76 16.40 -3.14 2.92
C VAL A 76 16.01 -1.76 3.48
N PRO A 77 16.83 -0.71 3.25
CA PRO A 77 16.48 0.64 3.69
C PRO A 77 15.16 1.14 3.08
N ILE A 78 14.30 1.72 3.91
CA ILE A 78 12.96 2.15 3.56
C ILE A 78 13.02 3.53 2.90
N PRO A 79 12.44 3.73 1.70
CA PRO A 79 12.33 5.05 1.11
C PRO A 79 11.60 6.04 2.03
N LYS A 80 12.19 7.22 2.24
CA LYS A 80 11.60 8.28 3.09
C LYS A 80 10.29 8.85 2.56
N ASP A 81 9.98 8.64 1.28
CA ASP A 81 8.72 9.07 0.65
C ASP A 81 7.56 8.08 0.87
N MET A 82 7.76 6.99 1.62
CA MET A 82 6.68 6.09 2.03
C MET A 82 5.88 6.65 3.22
N ASP A 83 4.57 6.77 3.07
CA ASP A 83 3.64 7.21 4.14
C ASP A 83 3.33 6.12 5.19
N GLY A 84 3.65 4.86 4.88
CA GLY A 84 3.45 3.72 5.75
C GLY A 84 4.51 3.61 6.84
N ARG A 85 4.17 2.95 7.95
CA ARG A 85 5.13 2.62 9.02
C ARG A 85 5.45 1.13 9.04
N VAL A 86 6.56 0.75 9.66
CA VAL A 86 6.83 -0.64 10.01
C VAL A 86 5.86 -1.07 11.11
N LEU A 87 5.19 -2.20 10.92
CA LEU A 87 4.31 -2.82 11.92
C LEU A 87 5.16 -3.58 12.96
N LYS A 88 5.94 -2.84 13.76
CA LYS A 88 6.85 -3.41 14.77
C LYS A 88 6.15 -4.31 15.80
N GLU A 89 4.89 -4.02 16.07
CA GLU A 89 4.05 -4.77 17.01
C GLU A 89 3.80 -6.22 16.61
N ILE A 90 4.07 -6.62 15.35
CA ILE A 90 3.88 -8.00 14.90
C ILE A 90 5.05 -8.91 15.29
N PHE A 91 6.21 -8.33 15.63
CA PHE A 91 7.41 -9.09 15.92
C PHE A 91 7.46 -9.52 17.38
N GLU A 92 7.99 -10.71 17.63
CA GLU A 92 8.28 -11.18 18.99
C GLU A 92 9.24 -10.22 19.69
N GLU A 93 9.01 -9.92 20.98
CA GLU A 93 9.71 -8.82 21.67
C GLU A 93 11.23 -9.02 21.70
N ASP A 94 11.65 -10.29 21.79
CA ASP A 94 13.05 -10.67 21.81
C ASP A 94 13.66 -10.99 20.44
N SER A 95 12.87 -10.89 19.37
CA SER A 95 13.35 -11.15 18.01
C SER A 95 14.35 -10.10 17.53
N GLU A 96 15.21 -10.51 16.59
CA GLU A 96 16.13 -9.60 15.92
C GLU A 96 15.37 -8.54 15.13
N LEU A 97 14.24 -8.92 14.50
CA LEU A 97 13.38 -7.99 13.77
C LEU A 97 12.74 -6.92 14.64
N ALA A 98 12.36 -7.24 15.89
CA ALA A 98 11.88 -6.25 16.84
C ALA A 98 13.00 -5.27 17.23
N LYS A 99 14.18 -5.80 17.56
CA LYS A 99 15.34 -5.04 18.06
C LYS A 99 16.04 -4.20 17.00
N LYS A 100 15.99 -4.62 15.73
CA LYS A 100 16.63 -3.95 14.60
C LYS A 100 16.07 -2.55 14.39
N ASP A 101 16.93 -1.55 14.23
CA ASP A 101 16.48 -0.19 13.90
C ASP A 101 15.87 -0.10 12.51
N THR A 102 14.86 0.76 12.37
CA THR A 102 14.27 1.06 11.07
C THR A 102 15.14 2.08 10.33
N VAL A 103 15.77 1.63 9.24
CA VAL A 103 16.66 2.45 8.42
C VAL A 103 15.88 3.10 7.29
N TYR A 104 15.91 4.43 7.21
CA TYR A 104 15.30 5.19 6.13
C TYR A 104 16.35 5.76 5.18
N GLN A 105 16.06 5.76 3.88
CA GLN A 105 16.93 6.32 2.84
C GLN A 105 16.20 7.38 2.01
N GLU A 106 16.92 8.45 1.67
CA GLU A 106 16.49 9.38 0.61
C GLU A 106 16.61 8.66 -0.73
N VAL A 107 15.50 8.40 -1.41
CA VAL A 107 15.55 8.01 -2.82
C VAL A 107 15.55 9.29 -3.64
N GLY A 108 16.75 9.84 -3.85
CA GLY A 108 16.92 11.09 -4.58
C GLY A 108 16.37 11.00 -6.01
N GLU A 109 15.83 12.11 -6.53
CA GLU A 109 15.37 12.20 -7.93
C GLU A 109 16.45 11.77 -8.93
N LYS A 110 17.74 11.94 -8.59
CA LYS A 110 18.88 11.48 -9.38
C LYS A 110 18.91 9.97 -9.57
N GLU A 111 18.65 9.18 -8.53
CA GLU A 111 18.62 7.72 -8.62
C GLU A 111 17.44 7.27 -9.49
N LYS A 112 16.25 7.86 -9.30
CA LYS A 112 15.07 7.61 -10.14
C LYS A 112 15.33 7.99 -11.61
N THR A 113 15.98 9.12 -11.84
CA THR A 113 16.36 9.59 -13.19
C THR A 113 17.39 8.66 -13.83
N LYS A 114 18.39 8.20 -13.06
CA LYS A 114 19.43 7.28 -13.52
C LYS A 114 18.84 5.92 -13.89
N GLU A 115 17.92 5.38 -13.08
CA GLU A 115 17.18 4.17 -13.42
C GLU A 115 16.33 4.35 -14.68
N LYS A 116 15.64 5.49 -14.80
CA LYS A 116 14.83 5.81 -15.99
C LYS A 116 15.68 5.90 -17.25
N ILE A 117 16.85 6.55 -17.18
CA ILE A 117 17.81 6.60 -18.29
C ILE A 117 18.29 5.18 -18.66
N LYS A 118 18.57 4.33 -17.66
CA LYS A 118 19.01 2.95 -17.89
C LYS A 118 17.92 2.11 -18.56
N GLU A 119 16.67 2.30 -18.16
CA GLU A 119 15.49 1.68 -18.78
C GLU A 119 15.31 2.12 -20.24
N LEU A 120 15.39 3.43 -20.51
CA LEU A 120 15.22 3.99 -21.85
C LEU A 120 16.30 3.51 -22.83
N LYS A 121 17.56 3.40 -22.38
CA LYS A 121 18.66 2.79 -23.14
C LYS A 121 18.38 1.32 -23.48
N ARG A 122 17.83 0.56 -22.52
CA ARG A 122 17.50 -0.87 -22.71
C ARG A 122 16.43 -1.07 -23.79
N ILE A 123 15.49 -0.14 -23.92
CA ILE A 123 14.38 -0.22 -24.90
C ILE A 123 14.65 0.59 -26.18
N GLY A 124 15.86 1.12 -26.37
CA GLY A 124 16.28 1.81 -27.60
C GLY A 124 15.57 3.15 -27.85
N ARG A 125 15.04 3.80 -26.81
CA ARG A 125 14.40 5.12 -26.93
C ARG A 125 15.38 6.28 -26.83
N ILE A 126 16.59 6.03 -26.30
CA ILE A 126 17.77 6.90 -26.26
C ILE A 126 19.04 6.05 -26.28
#